data_AF-A0A0L0WCX8-F1
#
_entry.id   AF-A0A0L0WCX8-F1
#
_cell.length_a   1.000
_cell.length_b   1.000
_cell.length_c   1.000
_cell.angle_alpha   90.00
_cell.angle_beta   90.00
_cell.angle_gamma   90.00
#
_symmetry.space_group_name_H-M   'P 1'
#
loop_
_entity.id
_entity.type
_entity.pdbx_description
1 polymer ?
#
loop_
_entity_poly.entity_id
_entity_poly.type
_entity_poly.pdbx_seq_one_letter_code
_entity_poly.pdbx_strand_id
1 'polypeptide(L)'
;MSRFGTFVPYEELVIEKKFYDKKLKQERKKKEVYKLRLPRYWKIKLEQSYGIDIIRYYADMCTTGSIGNEYKFGAVLWALLNGGGQNFTEEEACNFIDYAVKYAGYDALAFAVHSALTGALMTDEQYKKYKELTRYMNENEPPEILEVEEKK
;
A
#
# COMPACT_ATOMS: atom_id res chain seq x y z
N MET A 1 26.10 23.19 0.80
CA MET A 1 25.34 22.86 -0.44
C MET A 1 26.00 21.60 -1.00
N SER A 2 25.51 20.40 -0.69
CA SER A 2 24.45 19.68 -1.42
C SER A 2 23.58 18.88 -0.43
N ARG A 3 22.25 19.08 -0.47
CA ARG A 3 21.29 18.29 0.32
C ARG A 3 21.06 16.97 -0.41
N PHE A 4 21.72 15.90 0.02
CA PHE A 4 21.37 14.54 -0.37
C PHE A 4 20.03 14.14 0.28
N GLY A 5 18.94 14.75 -0.18
CA GLY A 5 17.62 14.19 0.01
C GLY A 5 17.47 13.06 -0.98
N THR A 6 17.84 11.84 -0.59
CA THR A 6 17.46 10.64 -1.35
C THR A 6 15.94 10.63 -1.40
N PHE A 7 15.40 10.78 -2.62
CA PHE A 7 14.00 10.52 -2.86
C PHE A 7 13.74 9.09 -2.39
N VAL A 8 12.74 8.89 -1.54
CA VAL A 8 12.25 7.55 -1.25
C VAL A 8 10.82 7.57 -1.74
N PRO A 9 10.48 6.72 -2.71
CA PRO A 9 9.16 6.73 -3.31
C PRO A 9 8.08 6.43 -2.28
N TYR A 10 6.89 6.96 -2.55
CA TYR A 10 5.69 6.65 -1.78
C TYR A 10 4.60 6.18 -2.74
N GLU A 11 3.71 5.36 -2.22
CA GLU A 11 2.46 4.98 -2.87
C GLU A 11 1.28 5.56 -2.11
N GLU A 12 0.12 5.63 -2.75
CA GLU A 12 -1.09 6.16 -2.15
C GLU A 12 -2.15 5.07 -2.01
N LEU A 13 -2.61 4.86 -0.77
CA LEU A 13 -3.83 4.12 -0.51
C LEU A 13 -4.99 5.12 -0.45
N VAL A 14 -5.91 4.99 -1.40
CA VAL A 14 -7.12 5.81 -1.48
C VAL A 14 -8.28 5.06 -0.87
N ILE A 15 -8.95 5.67 0.10
CA ILE A 15 -10.15 5.12 0.74
C ILE A 15 -11.33 6.04 0.44
N GLU A 16 -12.37 5.51 -0.19
CA GLU A 16 -13.61 6.23 -0.47
C GLU A 16 -14.76 5.74 0.41
N LYS A 17 -15.29 6.65 1.23
CA LYS A 17 -16.45 6.37 2.09
C LYS A 17 -17.69 7.00 1.53
N LYS A 18 -18.78 6.22 1.45
CA LYS A 18 -20.13 6.76 1.29
C LYS A 18 -20.74 7.04 2.66
N PHE A 19 -21.34 8.21 2.82
CA PHE A 19 -22.08 8.57 4.03
C PHE A 19 -23.28 9.44 3.66
N TYR A 20 -24.34 9.36 4.46
CA TYR A 20 -25.51 10.20 4.29
C TYR A 20 -25.33 11.53 5.03
N ASP A 21 -25.36 12.64 4.31
CA ASP A 21 -25.29 13.99 4.89
C ASP A 21 -26.69 14.42 5.32
N LYS A 22 -26.97 14.33 6.62
CA LYS A 22 -28.30 14.67 7.18
C LYS A 22 -28.70 16.13 6.92
N LYS A 23 -27.76 17.06 6.78
CA LYS A 23 -28.05 18.48 6.53
C LYS A 23 -28.50 18.70 5.08
N LEU A 24 -27.85 18.01 4.15
CA LEU A 24 -28.13 18.13 2.72
C LEU A 24 -29.16 17.09 2.21
N LYS A 25 -29.56 16.15 3.07
CA LYS A 25 -30.49 15.05 2.77
C LYS A 25 -30.08 14.21 1.55
N GLN A 26 -28.78 14.03 1.33
CA GLN A 26 -28.24 13.28 0.20
C GLN A 26 -27.00 12.46 0.59
N GLU A 27 -26.69 11.45 -0.22
CA GLU A 27 -25.43 10.72 -0.10
C GLU A 27 -24.24 11.56 -0.55
N ARG A 28 -23.13 11.43 0.15
CA ARG A 28 -21.85 12.05 -0.18
C ARG A 28 -20.73 11.03 -0.10
N LYS A 29 -19.67 11.31 -0.86
CA LYS A 29 -18.41 10.56 -0.81
C LYS A 29 -17.35 11.40 -0.10
N LYS A 30 -16.59 10.76 0.79
CA LYS A 30 -15.36 11.31 1.37
C LYS A 30 -14.19 10.48 0.88
N LYS A 31 -13.23 11.12 0.21
CA LYS A 31 -11.98 10.51 -0.22
C LYS A 31 -10.91 10.83 0.81
N GLU A 32 -10.23 9.80 1.32
CA GLU A 32 -9.11 9.88 2.24
C GLU A 32 -7.88 9.27 1.55
N VAL A 33 -6.73 9.92 1.66
CA VAL A 33 -5.49 9.49 0.96
C VAL A 33 -4.39 9.28 2.00
N TYR A 34 -3.83 8.08 2.02
CA TYR A 34 -2.76 7.66 2.92
C TYR A 34 -1.50 7.41 2.13
N LYS A 35 -0.39 8.04 2.53
CA LYS A 35 0.90 7.85 1.85
C LYS A 35 1.65 6.70 2.51
N LEU A 36 2.07 5.73 1.74
CA LEU A 36 2.86 4.60 2.23
C LEU A 36 4.29 4.77 1.74
N ARG A 37 5.23 4.88 2.66
CA ARG A 37 6.65 5.09 2.35
C ARG A 37 7.52 4.39 3.36
N LEU A 38 8.59 3.73 2.93
CA LEU A 38 9.53 3.06 3.85
C LEU A 38 10.94 3.67 3.79
N PRO A 39 11.19 4.78 4.51
CA PRO A 39 12.54 5.34 4.66
C PRO A 39 13.49 4.38 5.39
N ARG A 40 14.80 4.63 5.23
CA ARG A 40 15.86 3.83 5.88
C ARG A 40 15.67 3.68 7.39
N TYR A 41 15.27 4.73 8.09
CA TYR A 41 15.02 4.70 9.53
C TYR A 41 13.98 3.62 9.91
N TRP A 42 12.88 3.54 9.16
CA TRP A 42 11.81 2.58 9.43
C TRP A 42 12.21 1.14 9.11
N LYS A 43 13.06 0.93 8.08
CA LYS A 43 13.67 -0.39 7.82
C LYS A 43 14.49 -0.88 9.01
N ILE A 44 15.33 0.00 9.56
CA ILE A 44 16.16 -0.33 10.73
C ILE A 44 15.29 -0.62 11.96
N LYS A 45 14.23 0.18 12.16
CA LYS A 45 13.30 -0.02 13.28
C LYS A 45 12.55 -1.36 13.20
N LEU A 46 12.11 -1.75 12.01
CA LEU A 46 11.47 -3.05 11.77
C LEU A 46 12.40 -4.22 12.12
N GLU A 47 13.66 -4.15 11.69
CA GLU A 47 14.68 -5.15 12.02
C GLU A 47 14.90 -5.24 13.53
N GLN A 48 15.11 -4.08 14.19
CA GLN A 48 15.49 -4.03 15.60
C GLN A 48 14.35 -4.38 16.56
N SER A 49 13.14 -3.92 16.29
CA SER A 49 11.99 -4.06 17.21
C SER A 49 11.15 -5.30 16.93
N TYR A 50 11.16 -5.82 15.69
CA TYR A 50 10.29 -6.91 15.27
C TYR A 50 11.05 -8.08 14.63
N GLY A 51 12.36 -7.97 14.44
CA GLY A 51 13.14 -8.99 13.72
C GLY A 51 12.72 -9.14 12.26
N ILE A 52 12.21 -8.08 11.64
CA ILE A 52 11.70 -8.10 10.26
C ILE A 52 12.79 -7.59 9.32
N ASP A 53 13.47 -8.53 8.65
CA ASP A 53 14.26 -8.24 7.45
C ASP A 53 13.31 -7.94 6.29
N ILE A 54 13.30 -6.67 5.87
CA ILE A 54 12.36 -6.20 4.85
C ILE A 54 12.58 -6.84 3.48
N ILE A 55 13.80 -7.23 3.14
CA ILE A 55 14.11 -7.86 1.85
C ILE A 55 13.53 -9.27 1.84
N ARG A 56 13.75 -10.02 2.93
CA ARG A 56 13.17 -11.36 3.09
C ARG A 56 11.65 -11.31 3.14
N TYR A 57 11.09 -10.39 3.93
CA TYR A 57 9.66 -10.21 4.03
C TYR A 57 9.02 -9.88 2.67
N TYR A 58 9.63 -8.99 1.88
CA TYR A 58 9.17 -8.70 0.53
C TYR A 58 9.26 -9.91 -0.40
N ALA A 59 10.36 -10.66 -0.36
CA ALA A 59 10.52 -11.88 -1.16
C ALA A 59 9.46 -12.94 -0.79
N ASP A 60 9.12 -13.10 0.49
CA ASP A 60 8.07 -14.00 0.95
C ASP A 60 6.69 -13.58 0.43
N MET A 61 6.39 -12.28 0.41
CA MET A 61 5.15 -11.75 -0.18
C MET A 61 5.06 -12.04 -1.69
N CYS A 62 6.15 -11.86 -2.43
CA CYS A 62 6.17 -12.12 -3.87
C CYS A 62 6.03 -13.62 -4.23
N THR A 63 6.52 -14.51 -3.38
CA THR A 63 6.56 -15.96 -3.66
C THR A 63 5.31 -16.70 -3.20
N THR A 64 4.74 -16.30 -2.07
CA THR A 64 3.57 -16.98 -1.49
C THR A 64 2.24 -16.41 -1.96
N GLY A 65 2.25 -15.22 -2.58
CA GLY A 65 1.03 -14.51 -2.96
C GLY A 65 0.14 -14.12 -1.77
N SER A 66 0.64 -14.26 -0.55
CA SER A 66 -0.12 -14.03 0.68
C SER A 66 0.65 -13.14 1.65
N ILE A 67 -0.09 -12.42 2.48
CA ILE A 67 0.47 -11.76 3.64
C ILE A 67 0.72 -12.86 4.69
N GLY A 68 1.87 -13.54 4.60
CA GLY A 68 2.10 -14.80 5.33
C GLY A 68 2.04 -14.70 6.87
N ASN A 69 2.13 -13.50 7.45
CA ASN A 69 2.05 -13.29 8.90
C ASN A 69 1.40 -11.92 9.22
N GLU A 70 0.20 -11.96 9.82
CA GLU A 70 -0.60 -10.77 10.15
C GLU A 70 0.11 -9.79 11.09
N TYR A 71 0.87 -10.30 12.05
CA TYR A 71 1.66 -9.47 12.97
C TYR A 71 2.78 -8.73 12.24
N LYS A 72 3.52 -9.42 11.36
CA LYS A 72 4.56 -8.78 10.53
C LYS A 72 3.95 -7.76 9.57
N PHE A 73 2.77 -8.05 9.03
CA PHE A 73 2.06 -7.12 8.17
C PHE A 73 1.65 -5.85 8.90
N GLY A 74 1.08 -5.97 10.09
CA GLY A 74 0.73 -4.82 10.94
C GLY A 74 1.94 -3.94 11.23
N ALA A 75 3.07 -4.55 11.62
CA ALA A 75 4.32 -3.82 11.86
C ALA A 75 4.83 -3.10 10.60
N VAL A 76 4.81 -3.78 9.43
CA VAL A 76 5.24 -3.20 8.16
C VAL A 76 4.30 -2.07 7.71
N LEU A 77 2.98 -2.24 7.82
CA LEU A 77 2.00 -1.21 7.49
C LEU A 77 2.14 0.01 8.41
N TRP A 78 2.32 -0.23 9.71
CA TRP A 78 2.61 0.82 10.68
C TRP A 78 3.85 1.64 10.29
N ALA A 79 4.93 0.95 9.91
CA ALA A 79 6.16 1.59 9.46
C ALA A 79 5.97 2.38 8.15
N LEU A 80 5.17 1.87 7.22
CA LEU A 80 4.86 2.52 5.94
C LEU A 80 4.03 3.80 6.12
N LEU A 81 2.99 3.74 6.96
CA LEU A 81 2.14 4.89 7.28
C LEU A 81 2.95 5.99 7.97
N ASN A 82 3.71 5.63 9.00
CA ASN A 82 4.51 6.63 9.70
C ASN A 82 5.67 7.15 8.84
N GLY A 83 6.26 6.31 7.99
CA GLY A 83 7.24 6.76 6.99
C GLY A 83 6.64 7.67 5.91
N GLY A 84 5.33 7.55 5.65
CA GLY A 84 4.54 8.44 4.80
C GLY A 84 4.10 9.75 5.45
N GLY A 85 4.46 9.97 6.73
CA GLY A 85 4.17 11.18 7.49
C GLY A 85 2.85 11.14 8.26
N GLN A 86 2.20 9.98 8.35
CA GLN A 86 1.15 9.79 9.35
C GLN A 86 1.77 9.61 10.75
N ASN A 87 1.00 9.79 11.82
CA ASN A 87 1.45 9.60 13.19
C ASN A 87 0.58 8.55 13.87
N PHE A 88 0.78 7.29 13.50
CA PHE A 88 0.00 6.16 14.02
C PHE A 88 0.80 5.47 15.12
N THR A 89 0.12 5.12 16.20
CA THR A 89 0.56 4.08 17.13
C THR A 89 0.44 2.69 16.47
N GLU A 90 1.04 1.67 17.09
CA GLU A 90 0.95 0.29 16.60
C GLU A 90 -0.50 -0.22 16.61
N GLU A 91 -1.23 0.05 17.69
CA GLU A 91 -2.64 -0.31 17.82
C GLU A 91 -3.52 0.39 16.77
N GLU A 92 -3.29 1.67 16.53
CA GLU A 92 -3.99 2.40 15.46
C GLU A 92 -3.70 1.83 14.08
N ALA A 93 -2.48 1.34 13.83
CA ALA A 93 -2.15 0.70 12.56
C ALA A 93 -2.82 -0.67 12.39
N CYS A 94 -3.00 -1.44 13.47
CA CYS A 94 -3.80 -2.66 13.43
C CYS A 94 -5.27 -2.34 13.13
N ASN A 95 -5.87 -1.39 13.85
CA ASN A 95 -7.24 -0.93 13.59
C ASN A 95 -7.41 -0.35 12.18
N PHE A 96 -6.33 0.23 11.63
CA PHE A 96 -6.32 0.74 10.26
C PHE A 96 -6.44 -0.37 9.22
N ILE A 97 -5.96 -1.59 9.48
CA ILE A 97 -6.12 -2.73 8.55
C ILE A 97 -7.60 -3.02 8.36
N ASP A 98 -8.34 -3.25 9.45
CA ASP A 98 -9.77 -3.54 9.39
C ASP A 98 -10.54 -2.41 8.69
N TYR A 99 -10.17 -1.18 9.02
CA TYR A 99 -10.72 0.01 8.42
C TYR A 99 -10.45 0.08 6.90
N ALA A 100 -9.21 -0.15 6.46
CA ALA A 100 -8.83 -0.14 5.05
C ALA A 100 -9.50 -1.28 4.28
N VAL A 101 -9.51 -2.50 4.83
CA VAL A 101 -10.18 -3.66 4.24
C VAL A 101 -11.68 -3.39 4.08
N LYS A 102 -12.33 -2.81 5.09
CA LYS A 102 -13.77 -2.49 5.05
C LYS A 102 -14.15 -1.51 3.93
N TYR A 103 -13.31 -0.51 3.65
CA TYR A 103 -13.68 0.58 2.75
C TYR A 103 -12.97 0.58 1.39
N ALA A 104 -11.80 -0.04 1.28
CA ALA A 104 -11.05 -0.18 0.03
C ALA A 104 -10.92 -1.63 -0.45
N GLY A 105 -11.13 -2.61 0.43
CA GLY A 105 -10.91 -4.02 0.13
C GLY A 105 -9.48 -4.46 0.45
N TYR A 106 -9.32 -5.77 0.65
CA TYR A 106 -8.02 -6.38 0.95
C TYR A 106 -7.03 -6.20 -0.19
N ASP A 107 -7.47 -6.41 -1.44
CA ASP A 107 -6.58 -6.33 -2.62
C ASP A 107 -5.99 -4.93 -2.80
N ALA A 108 -6.79 -3.88 -2.59
CA ALA A 108 -6.32 -2.50 -2.66
C ALA A 108 -5.26 -2.19 -1.59
N LEU A 109 -5.48 -2.66 -0.35
CA LEU A 109 -4.52 -2.52 0.74
C LEU A 109 -3.24 -3.30 0.45
N ALA A 110 -3.35 -4.56 0.06
CA ALA A 110 -2.22 -5.43 -0.24
C ALA A 110 -1.39 -4.88 -1.41
N PHE A 111 -2.04 -4.43 -2.48
CA PHE A 111 -1.39 -3.82 -3.63
C PHE A 111 -0.63 -2.54 -3.26
N ALA A 112 -1.24 -1.67 -2.44
CA ALA A 112 -0.60 -0.43 -1.99
C ALA A 112 0.63 -0.72 -1.11
N VAL A 113 0.53 -1.67 -0.17
CA VAL A 113 1.66 -2.10 0.67
C VAL A 113 2.76 -2.72 -0.18
N HIS A 114 2.42 -3.66 -1.07
CA HIS A 114 3.37 -4.32 -1.95
C HIS A 114 4.11 -3.29 -2.82
N SER A 115 3.38 -2.40 -3.48
CA SER A 115 3.96 -1.34 -4.33
C SER A 115 4.88 -0.41 -3.54
N ALA A 116 4.52 -0.05 -2.31
CA ALA A 116 5.35 0.79 -1.45
C ALA A 116 6.66 0.08 -1.04
N LEU A 117 6.60 -1.23 -0.79
CA LEU A 117 7.78 -2.06 -0.52
C LEU A 117 8.67 -2.20 -1.76
N THR A 118 8.08 -2.48 -2.92
CA THR A 118 8.78 -2.54 -4.21
C THR A 118 9.54 -1.23 -4.45
N GLY A 119 8.86 -0.09 -4.32
CA GLY A 119 9.50 1.22 -4.47
C GLY A 119 10.61 1.46 -3.45
N ALA A 120 10.42 1.06 -2.19
CA ALA A 120 11.44 1.23 -1.16
C ALA A 120 12.71 0.41 -1.42
N LEU A 121 12.65 -0.66 -2.22
CA LEU A 121 13.79 -1.52 -2.55
C LEU A 121 14.45 -1.17 -3.89
N MET A 122 13.89 -0.21 -4.63
CA MET A 122 14.40 0.25 -5.91
C MET A 122 15.29 1.49 -5.78
N THR A 123 16.16 1.68 -6.78
CA THR A 123 16.76 3.00 -7.04
C THR A 123 15.73 3.95 -7.66
N ASP A 124 16.01 5.26 -7.64
CA ASP A 124 15.12 6.27 -8.26
C ASP A 124 14.84 5.98 -9.74
N GLU A 125 15.84 5.50 -10.49
CA GLU A 125 15.71 5.16 -11.91
C GLU A 125 14.85 3.91 -12.11
N GLN A 126 15.05 2.87 -11.29
CA GLN A 126 14.23 1.66 -11.31
C GLN A 126 12.78 1.97 -10.97
N TYR A 127 12.55 2.82 -9.96
CA TYR A 127 11.20 3.22 -9.57
C TYR A 127 10.48 4.01 -10.66
N LYS A 128 11.17 4.95 -11.33
CA LYS A 128 10.59 5.70 -12.46
C LYS A 128 10.14 4.76 -13.57
N LYS A 129 11.00 3.81 -13.96
CA LYS A 129 10.68 2.81 -15.00
C LYS A 129 9.55 1.87 -14.58
N TYR A 130 9.52 1.47 -13.31
CA TYR A 130 8.40 0.71 -12.75
C TYR A 130 7.07 1.46 -12.89
N LYS A 131 7.01 2.74 -12.50
CA LYS A 131 5.78 3.54 -12.64
C LYS A 131 5.35 3.70 -14.09
N GLU A 132 6.29 3.90 -15.01
CA GLU A 132 6.01 3.95 -16.44
C GLU A 132 5.37 2.65 -16.95
N LEU A 133 5.94 1.49 -16.62
CA LEU A 133 5.43 0.18 -17.02
C LEU A 133 4.06 -0.12 -16.40
N THR A 134 3.87 0.14 -15.11
CA THR A 134 2.56 -0.08 -14.46
C THR A 134 1.48 0.79 -15.06
N ARG A 135 1.79 2.05 -15.44
CA ARG A 135 0.85 2.92 -16.12
C ARG A 135 0.49 2.38 -17.50
N TYR A 136 1.48 1.94 -18.27
CA TYR A 136 1.26 1.33 -19.58
C TYR A 136 0.38 0.08 -19.48
N MET A 137 0.63 -0.81 -18.52
CA MET A 137 -0.19 -2.01 -18.33
C MET A 137 -1.65 -1.67 -17.98
N ASN A 138 -1.87 -0.72 -17.08
CA ASN A 138 -3.24 -0.31 -16.71
C ASN A 138 -3.98 0.39 -17.85
N GLU A 139 -3.27 1.14 -18.72
CA GLU A 139 -3.86 1.80 -19.89
C GLU A 139 -4.15 0.83 -21.04
N ASN A 140 -3.50 -0.35 -21.06
CA ASN A 140 -3.55 -1.32 -22.16
C ASN A 140 -4.03 -2.72 -21.71
N GLU A 141 -4.69 -2.83 -20.56
CA GLU A 141 -5.32 -4.07 -20.11
C GLU A 141 -6.34 -4.52 -21.17
N PRO A 142 -6.19 -5.72 -21.77
CA PRO A 142 -7.17 -6.22 -22.72
C PRO A 142 -8.52 -6.39 -22.00
N PRO A 143 -9.66 -6.08 -22.65
CA PRO A 143 -10.96 -6.21 -22.01
C PRO A 143 -11.15 -7.64 -21.48
N GLU A 144 -11.66 -7.73 -20.25
CA GLU A 144 -12.04 -8.95 -19.57
C GLU A 144 -12.87 -9.82 -20.53
N ILE A 145 -12.37 -11.00 -20.90
CA ILE A 145 -13.12 -11.92 -21.75
C ILE A 145 -14.30 -12.41 -20.91
N LEU A 146 -15.47 -11.82 -21.12
CA LEU A 146 -16.72 -12.35 -20.59
C LEU A 146 -16.89 -13.76 -21.17
N GLU A 147 -16.67 -14.79 -20.35
CA GLU A 147 -17.04 -16.16 -20.71
C GLU A 147 -18.54 -16.16 -21.03
N VAL A 148 -18.87 -16.30 -22.31
CA VAL A 148 -20.25 -16.49 -22.74
C VAL A 148 -20.63 -17.89 -22.27
N GLU A 149 -21.48 -17.99 -21.24
CA GLU A 149 -22.12 -19.24 -20.88
C GLU A 149 -22.82 -19.81 -22.13
N GLU A 150 -22.22 -20.83 -22.74
CA GLU A 150 -22.91 -21.66 -23.73
C GLU A 150 -24.02 -22.40 -22.99
N LYS A 151 -25.24 -21.86 -23.05
CA LYS A 151 -26.45 -22.59 -22.73
C LYS A 151 -26.52 -23.84 -23.63
N LYS A 152 -26.30 -25.01 -23.05
CA LYS A 152 -26.73 -26.30 -23.59
C LYS A 152 -28.01 -26.74 -22.89
#